data_AF-A0A1Y3B9G9-F1
#
_entry.id   AF-A0A1Y3B9G9-F1
#
_cell.length_a   1.000
_cell.length_b   1.000
_cell.length_c   1.000
_cell.angle_alpha   90.00
_cell.angle_beta   90.00
_cell.angle_gamma   90.00
#
_symmetry.space_group_name_H-M   'P 1'
#
loop_
_entity.id
_entity.type
_entity.pdbx_description
1 polymer ?
#
loop_
_entity_poly.entity_id
_entity_poly.type
_entity_poly.pdbx_seq_one_letter_code
_entity_poly.pdbx_strand_id
1 'polypeptide(L)'
;DHGSKKTTGKPIKRARYGQIKNVNNSSVKNEFGVALGPDWSRELNLKGVKSRKKVMIETKVEIVNVYHSIDSIPDNISKKIDKNESWNIYVELTNGKIIGCDMIIVAIGVIPNSDVFVGDNNYMGLQLAADKGIMVDREMRTNLNDIYAAGDVCTVNWPQSPHWFQMRLWTQARQMGFYAAKCIQWHMNLANSDDPNLYFNFEVFTHVTQFFGFRVILLGLYDGQKIDNDNYKILCRVIPRESYTKVILKNGRMKGCILIGDNNLEETFEFLIYNQIDLTRFGDHLLDDHLDVEDFFD
;
A
#
# COMPACT_ATOMS: atom_id res chain seq x y z
N ASP A 1 -2.71 -22.71 30.33
CA ASP A 1 -2.48 -21.45 31.05
C ASP A 1 -2.79 -20.26 30.18
N HIS A 2 -4.00 -19.73 30.33
CA HIS A 2 -4.48 -18.54 29.63
C HIS A 2 -3.98 -17.30 30.37
N GLY A 3 -2.92 -16.69 29.84
CA GLY A 3 -2.34 -15.45 30.36
C GLY A 3 -3.31 -14.28 30.21
N SER A 4 -3.79 -13.80 31.36
CA SER A 4 -4.50 -12.54 31.65
C SER A 4 -4.65 -11.54 30.49
N LYS A 5 -5.91 -11.25 30.11
CA LYS A 5 -6.29 -10.04 29.36
C LYS A 5 -5.81 -8.81 30.13
N LYS A 6 -4.71 -8.19 29.69
CA LYS A 6 -4.20 -6.92 30.23
C LYS A 6 -5.07 -5.77 29.72
N THR A 7 -5.78 -5.13 30.65
CA THR A 7 -6.33 -3.76 30.60
C THR A 7 -6.54 -3.15 29.22
N THR A 8 -7.78 -3.19 28.73
CA THR A 8 -8.28 -2.47 27.56
C THR A 8 -8.14 -0.95 27.81
N GLY A 9 -7.29 -0.28 27.03
CA GLY A 9 -7.25 1.19 27.04
C GLY A 9 -8.55 1.74 26.46
N LYS A 10 -9.03 2.88 26.97
CA LYS A 10 -10.20 3.57 26.39
C LYS A 10 -9.90 3.92 24.92
N PRO A 11 -10.88 3.79 24.00
CA PRO A 11 -10.70 4.20 22.60
C PRO A 11 -10.22 5.65 22.52
N ILE A 12 -9.14 5.88 21.77
CA ILE A 12 -8.63 7.22 21.49
C ILE A 12 -9.02 7.56 20.05
N LYS A 13 -9.76 8.66 19.89
CA LYS A 13 -10.09 9.23 18.59
C LYS A 13 -9.16 10.41 18.31
N ARG A 14 -8.60 10.45 17.11
CA ARG A 14 -8.04 11.68 16.53
C ARG A 14 -8.91 12.03 15.35
N ALA A 15 -9.82 12.96 15.58
CA ALA A 15 -10.59 13.58 14.53
C ALA A 15 -9.72 14.68 13.91
N ARG A 16 -9.53 14.61 12.58
CA ARG A 16 -9.02 15.68 11.72
C ARG A 16 -7.50 15.71 11.50
N TYR A 17 -7.10 15.06 10.41
CA TYR A 17 -6.10 15.61 9.51
C TYR A 17 -6.85 16.03 8.24
N GLY A 18 -6.93 17.33 7.99
CA GLY A 18 -7.55 17.89 6.79
C GLY A 18 -6.83 19.18 6.45
N GLN A 19 -6.41 19.32 5.20
CA GLN A 19 -5.81 20.55 4.72
C GLN A 19 -6.93 21.47 4.24
N ILE A 20 -7.33 22.43 5.07
CA ILE A 20 -8.14 23.56 4.60
C ILE A 20 -7.17 24.52 3.93
N LYS A 21 -7.37 24.85 2.65
CA LYS A 21 -6.64 25.94 2.01
C LYS A 21 -6.93 27.23 2.77
N ASN A 22 -5.98 27.69 3.58
CA ASN A 22 -5.98 29.08 4.03
C ASN A 22 -5.73 29.96 2.80
N VAL A 23 -6.69 30.81 2.46
CA VAL A 23 -6.67 31.65 1.25
C VAL A 23 -5.54 32.69 1.25
N ASN A 24 -4.82 32.88 2.37
CA ASN A 24 -3.75 33.87 2.46
C ASN A 24 -2.46 33.28 3.09
N ASN A 25 -1.62 32.65 2.27
CA ASN A 25 -0.15 32.80 2.34
C ASN A 25 0.54 31.90 1.30
N SER A 26 0.98 32.53 0.21
CA SER A 26 1.88 31.96 -0.78
C SER A 26 3.31 31.97 -0.27
N SER A 27 3.74 30.90 0.38
CA SER A 27 5.12 30.35 0.33
C SER A 27 5.25 29.25 1.37
N VAL A 28 5.91 28.15 1.00
CA VAL A 28 6.03 26.87 1.74
C VAL A 28 4.91 25.87 1.44
N LYS A 29 5.07 25.18 0.29
CA LYS A 29 4.39 23.91 0.01
C LYS A 29 4.98 22.80 0.91
N ASN A 30 4.44 22.65 2.12
CA ASN A 30 4.50 21.36 2.79
C ASN A 30 3.32 20.53 2.28
N GLU A 31 3.54 19.79 1.20
CA GLU A 31 2.56 18.85 0.63
C GLU A 31 2.45 17.62 1.56
N PHE A 32 1.64 17.72 2.61
CA PHE A 32 1.22 16.57 3.39
C PHE A 32 0.09 15.86 2.65
N GLY A 33 0.42 14.72 2.03
CA GLY A 33 -0.58 13.81 1.47
C GLY A 33 -1.39 13.09 2.56
N VAL A 34 -2.29 12.20 2.14
CA VAL A 34 -3.17 11.40 3.00
C VAL A 34 -2.40 10.29 3.76
N ALA A 35 -1.15 10.06 3.38
CA ALA A 35 -0.23 9.16 4.06
C ALA A 35 0.15 9.69 5.44
N LEU A 36 0.18 8.79 6.43
CA LEU A 36 0.97 9.02 7.64
C LEU A 36 2.41 9.01 7.17
N GLY A 37 2.94 10.18 6.80
CA GLY A 37 4.30 10.32 6.30
C GLY A 37 5.33 9.72 7.26
N PRO A 38 6.63 9.71 6.89
CA PRO A 38 7.72 9.10 7.68
C PRO A 38 7.82 9.56 9.15
N ASP A 39 7.09 10.61 9.49
CA ASP A 39 7.14 11.35 10.74
C ASP A 39 6.35 10.71 11.86
N TRP A 40 5.52 9.70 11.58
CA TRP A 40 4.76 8.97 12.61
C TRP A 40 5.64 8.41 13.73
N SER A 41 6.91 8.16 13.42
CA SER A 41 7.91 7.62 14.35
C SER A 41 8.78 8.67 15.03
N ARG A 42 8.73 9.95 14.63
CA ARG A 42 9.64 11.01 15.12
C ARG A 42 9.60 11.20 16.63
N GLU A 43 8.42 11.06 17.22
CA GLU A 43 8.22 11.20 18.67
C GLU A 43 8.31 9.86 19.42
N LEU A 44 8.50 8.75 18.69
CA LEU A 44 8.53 7.41 19.26
C LEU A 44 9.97 6.93 19.46
N ASN A 45 10.37 6.80 20.72
CA ASN A 45 11.58 6.05 21.05
C ASN A 45 11.28 4.55 21.03
N LEU A 46 11.44 3.92 19.86
CA LEU A 46 11.18 2.50 19.64
C LEU A 46 12.26 1.65 20.36
N LYS A 47 11.97 1.25 21.60
CA LYS A 47 12.80 0.33 22.39
C LYS A 47 12.23 -1.08 22.31
N GLY A 48 13.06 -2.05 21.94
CA GLY A 48 12.70 -3.47 21.99
C GLY A 48 12.53 -3.98 23.43
N VAL A 49 11.83 -5.12 23.57
CA VAL A 49 11.57 -5.80 24.87
C VAL A 49 12.87 -6.09 25.64
N LYS A 50 13.97 -6.31 24.92
CA LYS A 50 15.32 -6.27 25.47
C LYS A 50 15.88 -4.87 25.20
N SER A 51 16.17 -4.11 26.25
CA SER A 51 16.65 -2.71 26.27
C SER A 51 17.90 -2.40 25.43
N ARG A 52 18.44 -3.37 24.67
CA ARG A 52 19.65 -3.29 23.85
C ARG A 52 19.43 -2.95 22.38
N LYS A 53 18.20 -2.97 21.86
CA LYS A 53 17.97 -2.73 20.41
C LYS A 53 17.52 -1.30 20.15
N LYS A 54 18.33 -0.56 19.38
CA LYS A 54 18.06 0.77 18.84
C LYS A 54 17.58 0.61 17.39
N VAL A 55 16.34 1.00 17.10
CA VAL A 55 15.87 1.13 15.72
C VAL A 55 16.21 2.53 15.24
N MET A 56 16.89 2.64 14.10
CA MET A 56 17.19 3.92 13.45
C MET A 56 16.41 4.00 12.14
N ILE A 57 15.72 5.11 11.93
CA ILE A 57 14.92 5.35 10.73
C ILE A 57 15.55 6.55 10.03
N GLU A 58 16.14 6.31 8.87
CA GLU A 58 16.65 7.34 7.98
C GLU A 58 15.70 7.47 6.79
N THR A 59 15.30 8.69 6.46
CA THR A 59 14.30 8.96 5.41
C THR A 59 14.84 10.00 4.45
N LYS A 60 14.29 10.06 3.23
CA LYS A 60 14.78 10.95 2.16
C LYS A 60 16.28 10.73 1.85
N VAL A 61 16.70 9.47 1.91
CA VAL A 61 18.07 9.03 1.61
C VAL A 61 17.98 7.82 0.69
N GLU A 62 19.01 7.64 -0.13
CA GLU A 62 19.17 6.48 -1.00
C GLU A 62 20.51 5.83 -0.71
N ILE A 63 20.61 4.53 -1.01
CA ILE A 63 21.89 3.82 -0.97
C ILE A 63 22.69 4.24 -2.19
N VAL A 64 23.86 4.81 -1.96
CA VAL A 64 24.82 5.19 -3.01
C VAL A 64 25.74 4.03 -3.32
N ASN A 65 26.23 3.36 -2.27
CA ASN A 65 27.21 2.30 -2.42
C ASN A 65 27.11 1.27 -1.29
N VAL A 66 27.57 0.05 -1.58
CA VAL A 66 27.65 -1.07 -0.63
C VAL A 66 29.07 -1.60 -0.63
N TYR A 67 29.71 -1.56 0.53
CA TYR A 67 31.09 -1.96 0.77
C TYR A 67 31.13 -3.28 1.54
N HIS A 68 32.08 -4.16 1.20
CA HIS A 68 32.20 -5.51 1.78
C HIS A 68 33.17 -5.60 2.98
N SER A 69 33.83 -4.50 3.32
CA SER A 69 34.66 -4.35 4.51
C SER A 69 34.97 -2.88 4.76
N ILE A 70 35.45 -2.54 5.97
CA ILE A 70 35.87 -1.17 6.27
C ILE A 70 37.05 -0.72 5.40
N ASP A 71 37.92 -1.66 5.02
CA ASP A 71 39.11 -1.39 4.20
C ASP A 71 38.76 -1.10 2.74
N SER A 72 37.57 -1.51 2.28
CA SER A 72 37.08 -1.20 0.92
C SER A 72 36.49 0.20 0.80
N ILE A 73 36.38 0.94 1.91
CA ILE A 73 35.81 2.29 1.95
C ILE A 73 36.92 3.32 1.67
N PRO A 74 36.73 4.24 0.71
CA PRO A 74 37.71 5.28 0.41
C PRO A 74 38.10 6.10 1.66
N ASP A 75 39.39 6.43 1.79
CA ASP A 75 39.98 7.07 2.98
C ASP A 75 39.35 8.42 3.36
N ASN A 76 38.83 9.15 2.37
CA ASN A 76 38.12 10.41 2.59
C ASN A 76 36.77 10.20 3.30
N ILE A 77 36.22 8.99 3.26
CA ILE A 77 34.92 8.62 3.85
C ILE A 77 35.10 7.78 5.11
N SER A 78 36.11 6.89 5.15
CA SER A 78 36.40 6.01 6.29
C SER A 78 36.68 6.75 7.61
N LYS A 79 37.16 8.01 7.53
CA LYS A 79 37.37 8.89 8.69
C LYS A 79 36.09 9.21 9.48
N LYS A 80 34.90 8.98 8.90
CA LYS A 80 33.60 9.24 9.54
C LYS A 80 33.03 8.02 10.28
N ILE A 81 33.72 6.88 10.27
CA ILE A 81 33.26 5.62 10.82
C ILE A 81 33.92 5.38 12.18
N ASP A 82 33.15 4.91 13.16
CA ASP A 82 33.71 4.40 14.42
C ASP A 82 34.41 3.07 14.15
N LYS A 83 35.75 3.06 14.22
CA LYS A 83 36.57 1.87 13.96
C LYS A 83 36.47 0.81 15.08
N ASN A 84 35.80 1.11 16.20
CA ASN A 84 35.64 0.17 17.30
C ASN A 84 34.58 -0.91 17.03
N GLU A 85 33.67 -0.66 16.08
CA GLU A 85 32.68 -1.64 15.63
C GLU A 85 32.98 -2.07 14.19
N SER A 86 33.45 -3.31 14.02
CA SER A 86 33.68 -3.88 12.69
C SER A 86 32.43 -4.63 12.22
N TRP A 87 31.96 -4.29 11.03
CA TRP A 87 30.82 -4.91 10.36
C TRP A 87 31.24 -5.60 9.06
N ASN A 88 30.47 -6.60 8.65
CA ASN A 88 30.69 -7.32 7.40
C ASN A 88 30.33 -6.49 6.16
N ILE A 89 29.41 -5.54 6.31
CA ILE A 89 28.90 -4.71 5.21
C ILE A 89 28.79 -3.27 5.70
N TYR A 90 29.12 -2.31 4.84
CA TYR A 90 28.86 -0.90 5.08
C TYR A 90 28.06 -0.29 3.94
N VAL A 91 27.05 0.50 4.29
CA VAL A 91 26.15 1.16 3.34
C VAL A 91 26.39 2.66 3.39
N GLU A 92 26.76 3.26 2.26
CA GLU A 92 26.82 4.71 2.10
C GLU A 92 25.47 5.25 1.63
N LEU A 93 25.02 6.30 2.31
CA LEU A 93 23.78 7.00 2.01
C LEU A 93 24.05 8.33 1.31
N THR A 94 23.08 8.84 0.54
CA THR A 94 23.17 10.13 -0.16
C THR A 94 23.42 11.34 0.77
N ASN A 95 23.11 11.22 2.06
CA ASN A 95 23.43 12.24 3.07
C ASN A 95 24.86 12.13 3.62
N GLY A 96 25.69 11.24 3.07
CA GLY A 96 27.07 11.00 3.45
C GLY A 96 27.26 10.19 4.74
N LYS A 97 26.19 9.65 5.34
CA LYS A 97 26.29 8.70 6.45
C LYS A 97 26.73 7.34 5.92
N ILE A 98 27.52 6.63 6.75
CA ILE A 98 27.85 5.23 6.55
C ILE A 98 27.23 4.41 7.68
N ILE A 99 26.52 3.34 7.32
CA ILE A 99 25.90 2.41 8.28
C ILE A 99 26.56 1.05 8.14
N GLY A 100 27.21 0.58 9.21
CA GLY A 100 27.70 -0.80 9.31
C GLY A 100 26.56 -1.77 9.66
N CYS A 101 26.54 -2.93 9.00
CA CYS A 101 25.53 -3.98 9.22
C CYS A 101 26.03 -5.37 8.83
N ASP A 102 25.31 -6.41 9.25
CA ASP A 102 25.58 -7.81 8.85
C ASP A 102 24.70 -8.28 7.68
N MET A 103 23.57 -7.61 7.46
CA MET A 103 22.57 -8.00 6.47
C MET A 103 21.85 -6.78 5.94
N ILE A 104 21.65 -6.75 4.62
CA ILE A 104 20.80 -5.78 3.94
C ILE A 104 19.55 -6.51 3.43
N ILE A 105 18.38 -5.95 3.72
CA ILE A 105 17.11 -6.40 3.15
C ILE A 105 16.60 -5.28 2.26
N VAL A 106 16.43 -5.58 0.96
CA VAL A 106 15.97 -4.61 -0.05
C VAL A 106 14.50 -4.87 -0.34
N ALA A 107 13.65 -3.86 -0.10
CA ALA A 107 12.20 -3.93 -0.31
C ALA A 107 11.69 -2.65 -0.97
N ILE A 108 12.21 -2.33 -2.17
CA ILE A 108 11.95 -1.07 -2.89
C ILE A 108 10.89 -1.20 -4.00
N GLY A 109 10.18 -2.33 -4.05
CA GLY A 109 9.25 -2.67 -5.13
C GLY A 109 9.85 -3.67 -6.13
N VAL A 110 9.08 -3.95 -7.18
CA VAL A 110 9.39 -4.95 -8.19
C VAL A 110 9.19 -4.37 -9.59
N ILE A 111 10.08 -4.74 -10.52
CA ILE A 111 10.00 -4.40 -11.95
C ILE A 111 9.40 -5.62 -12.67
N PRO A 112 8.42 -5.44 -13.57
CA PRO A 112 7.87 -6.56 -14.33
C PRO A 112 8.95 -7.23 -15.17
N ASN A 113 8.97 -8.56 -15.16
CA ASN A 113 9.94 -9.35 -15.90
C ASN A 113 9.52 -9.55 -17.37
N SER A 114 9.19 -8.45 -18.05
CA SER A 114 8.77 -8.43 -19.45
C SER A 114 9.92 -8.67 -20.43
N ASP A 115 11.14 -8.31 -20.04
CA ASP A 115 12.32 -8.28 -20.91
C ASP A 115 12.64 -9.66 -21.50
N VAL A 116 12.28 -10.75 -20.80
CA VAL A 116 12.42 -12.15 -21.26
C VAL A 116 11.65 -12.43 -22.56
N PHE A 117 10.52 -11.76 -22.78
CA PHE A 117 9.68 -11.97 -23.98
C PHE A 117 9.98 -10.97 -25.09
N VAL A 118 10.49 -9.80 -24.73
CA VAL A 118 10.70 -8.67 -25.66
C VAL A 118 12.08 -8.79 -26.32
N GLY A 119 13.11 -9.17 -25.56
CA GLY A 119 14.51 -9.10 -26.01
C GLY A 119 14.95 -7.67 -26.36
N ASP A 120 16.17 -7.52 -26.89
CA ASP A 120 16.76 -6.19 -27.15
C ASP A 120 15.98 -5.33 -28.15
N ASN A 121 15.17 -5.94 -29.03
CA ASN A 121 14.48 -5.26 -30.14
C ASN A 121 12.95 -5.43 -30.14
N ASN A 122 12.34 -5.97 -29.09
CA ASN A 122 10.90 -6.31 -29.07
C ASN A 122 10.44 -7.11 -30.30
N TYR A 123 11.18 -8.17 -30.66
CA TYR A 123 10.94 -8.92 -31.90
C TYR A 123 9.55 -9.58 -31.95
N MET A 124 8.95 -9.84 -30.79
CA MET A 124 7.57 -10.35 -30.68
C MET A 124 6.52 -9.27 -30.91
N GLY A 125 6.87 -7.99 -30.83
CA GLY A 125 5.92 -6.87 -30.97
C GLY A 125 4.94 -6.75 -29.81
N LEU A 126 5.32 -7.18 -28.60
CA LEU A 126 4.49 -7.04 -27.41
C LEU A 126 4.36 -5.56 -27.03
N GLN A 127 3.14 -5.11 -26.72
CA GLN A 127 2.90 -3.77 -26.20
C GLN A 127 3.22 -3.73 -24.70
N LEU A 128 4.08 -2.78 -24.30
CA LEU A 128 4.47 -2.56 -22.92
C LEU A 128 3.93 -1.23 -22.42
N ALA A 129 3.51 -1.19 -21.16
CA ALA A 129 3.17 0.03 -20.45
C ALA A 129 4.43 0.80 -20.02
N ALA A 130 4.25 2.01 -19.49
CA ALA A 130 5.34 2.86 -19.03
C ALA A 130 6.19 2.21 -17.91
N ASP A 131 5.62 1.31 -17.12
CA ASP A 131 6.30 0.57 -16.07
C ASP A 131 6.95 -0.73 -16.57
N LYS A 132 7.03 -0.93 -17.90
CA LYS A 132 7.45 -2.14 -18.60
C LYS A 132 6.49 -3.33 -18.44
N GLY A 133 5.33 -3.20 -17.81
CA GLY A 133 4.39 -4.32 -17.74
C GLY A 133 3.81 -4.66 -19.12
N ILE A 134 3.63 -5.94 -19.42
CA ILE A 134 2.94 -6.38 -20.63
C ILE A 134 1.51 -5.85 -20.60
N MET A 135 1.10 -5.05 -21.59
CA MET A 135 -0.25 -4.49 -21.61
C MET A 135 -1.28 -5.58 -21.83
N VAL A 136 -2.33 -5.60 -21.01
CA VAL A 136 -3.45 -6.52 -21.14
C VAL A 136 -4.80 -5.81 -21.16
N ASP A 137 -5.73 -6.32 -21.97
CA ASP A 137 -7.11 -5.83 -22.00
C ASP A 137 -7.97 -6.39 -20.85
N ARG A 138 -9.27 -6.04 -20.83
CA ARG A 138 -10.23 -6.50 -19.81
C ARG A 138 -10.41 -8.01 -19.76
N GLU A 139 -9.89 -8.77 -20.72
CA GLU A 139 -9.97 -10.23 -20.80
C GLU A 139 -8.59 -10.87 -20.60
N MET A 140 -7.63 -10.10 -20.06
CA MET A 140 -6.24 -10.51 -19.79
C MET A 140 -5.43 -10.86 -21.05
N ARG A 141 -5.92 -10.50 -22.25
CA ARG A 141 -5.19 -10.73 -23.51
C ARG A 141 -4.14 -9.67 -23.71
N THR A 142 -3.01 -10.08 -24.27
CA THR A 142 -2.02 -9.16 -24.85
C THR A 142 -2.48 -8.69 -26.24
N ASN A 143 -1.65 -7.89 -26.91
CA ASN A 143 -1.90 -7.51 -28.30
C ASN A 143 -1.61 -8.65 -29.32
N LEU A 144 -1.09 -9.79 -28.86
CA LEU A 144 -0.80 -10.95 -29.69
C LEU A 144 -1.88 -12.02 -29.49
N ASN A 145 -2.28 -12.67 -30.58
CA ASN A 145 -3.28 -13.73 -30.54
C ASN A 145 -2.85 -14.87 -29.63
N ASP A 146 -3.81 -15.42 -28.88
CA ASP A 146 -3.65 -16.57 -27.99
C ASP A 146 -2.60 -16.39 -26.86
N ILE A 147 -2.13 -15.16 -26.63
CA ILE A 147 -1.19 -14.81 -25.56
C ILE A 147 -1.89 -13.95 -24.52
N TYR A 148 -1.88 -14.43 -23.28
CA TYR A 148 -2.45 -13.80 -22.10
C TYR A 148 -1.35 -13.51 -21.08
N ALA A 149 -1.57 -12.52 -20.23
CA ALA A 149 -0.67 -12.23 -19.12
C ALA A 149 -1.45 -11.86 -17.86
N ALA A 150 -0.96 -12.29 -16.70
CA ALA A 150 -1.61 -12.08 -15.41
C ALA A 150 -0.59 -11.87 -14.29
N GLY A 151 -1.00 -11.11 -13.27
CA GLY A 151 -0.18 -10.82 -12.10
C GLY A 151 0.95 -9.83 -12.39
N ASP A 152 2.04 -9.95 -11.65
CA ASP A 152 3.09 -8.93 -11.62
C ASP A 152 3.75 -8.69 -12.98
N VAL A 153 3.65 -9.56 -13.98
CA VAL A 153 4.30 -9.31 -15.28
C VAL A 153 3.54 -8.29 -16.15
N CYS A 154 2.25 -8.07 -15.91
CA CYS A 154 1.41 -7.29 -16.81
C CYS A 154 0.90 -5.98 -16.20
N THR A 155 0.45 -5.08 -17.06
CA THR A 155 -0.21 -3.82 -16.70
C THR A 155 -1.56 -3.75 -17.38
N VAL A 156 -2.59 -3.46 -16.61
CA VAL A 156 -3.96 -3.40 -17.09
C VAL A 156 -4.20 -2.18 -17.98
N ASN A 157 -4.80 -2.40 -19.14
CA ASN A 157 -5.08 -1.36 -20.13
C ASN A 157 -6.57 -1.23 -20.42
N TRP A 158 -7.32 -0.79 -19.42
CA TRP A 158 -8.73 -0.44 -19.54
C TRP A 158 -9.12 0.65 -18.54
N PRO A 159 -10.28 1.30 -18.70
CA PRO A 159 -10.78 2.24 -17.69
C PRO A 159 -11.00 1.53 -16.36
N GLN A 160 -10.14 1.82 -15.39
CA GLN A 160 -10.17 1.23 -14.04
C GLN A 160 -11.30 1.85 -13.21
N SER A 161 -11.85 1.07 -12.27
CA SER A 161 -12.79 1.61 -11.29
C SER A 161 -12.13 2.69 -10.42
N PRO A 162 -12.86 3.73 -9.98
CA PRO A 162 -12.27 4.85 -9.25
C PRO A 162 -11.56 4.47 -7.94
N HIS A 163 -11.97 3.38 -7.30
CA HIS A 163 -11.44 2.91 -6.02
C HIS A 163 -10.54 1.68 -6.17
N TRP A 164 -10.26 1.25 -7.39
CA TRP A 164 -9.30 0.20 -7.69
C TRP A 164 -8.06 0.79 -8.35
N PHE A 165 -6.92 0.18 -8.08
CA PHE A 165 -5.68 0.44 -8.78
C PHE A 165 -4.80 -0.79 -8.74
N GLN A 166 -3.95 -0.93 -9.75
CA GLN A 166 -3.07 -2.07 -9.83
C GLN A 166 -1.91 -1.91 -8.84
N MET A 167 -1.64 -2.97 -8.09
CA MET A 167 -0.42 -3.13 -7.32
C MET A 167 0.11 -4.55 -7.51
N ARG A 168 1.43 -4.69 -7.51
CA ARG A 168 2.14 -5.96 -7.69
C ARG A 168 2.11 -6.75 -6.37
N LEU A 169 0.96 -7.35 -6.12
CA LEU A 169 0.62 -8.04 -4.88
C LEU A 169 0.11 -9.44 -5.20
N TRP A 170 0.43 -10.38 -4.33
CA TRP A 170 -0.05 -11.76 -4.42
C TRP A 170 -1.59 -11.84 -4.55
N THR A 171 -2.34 -10.97 -3.85
CA THR A 171 -3.81 -10.95 -3.90
C THR A 171 -4.32 -10.65 -5.30
N GLN A 172 -3.77 -9.64 -5.97
CA GLN A 172 -4.14 -9.30 -7.34
C GLN A 172 -3.62 -10.35 -8.33
N ALA A 173 -2.38 -10.83 -8.17
CA ALA A 173 -1.82 -11.85 -9.05
C ALA A 173 -2.67 -13.13 -9.07
N ARG A 174 -3.14 -13.58 -7.90
CA ARG A 174 -4.06 -14.73 -7.79
C ARG A 174 -5.39 -14.47 -8.49
N GLN A 175 -5.98 -13.30 -8.31
CA GLN A 175 -7.27 -12.94 -8.94
C GLN A 175 -7.13 -12.85 -10.47
N MET A 176 -6.06 -12.21 -10.95
CA MET A 176 -5.76 -12.10 -12.38
C MET A 176 -5.53 -13.47 -13.02
N GLY A 177 -4.76 -14.35 -12.37
CA GLY A 177 -4.52 -15.70 -12.89
C GLY A 177 -5.81 -16.53 -13.01
N PHE A 178 -6.67 -16.47 -12.00
CA PHE A 178 -7.97 -17.16 -12.03
C PHE A 178 -8.89 -16.61 -13.12
N TYR A 179 -8.95 -15.28 -13.28
CA TYR A 179 -9.77 -14.64 -14.29
C TYR A 179 -9.24 -14.88 -15.71
N ALA A 180 -7.92 -14.83 -15.92
CA ALA A 180 -7.29 -15.17 -17.20
C ALA A 180 -7.67 -16.60 -17.65
N ALA A 181 -7.68 -17.56 -16.73
CA ALA A 181 -8.11 -18.93 -17.04
C ALA A 181 -9.57 -19.00 -17.52
N LYS A 182 -10.46 -18.19 -16.95
CA LYS A 182 -11.86 -18.11 -17.39
C LYS A 182 -12.01 -17.42 -18.74
N CYS A 183 -11.25 -16.35 -18.99
CA CYS A 183 -11.21 -15.71 -20.30
C CYS A 183 -10.70 -16.70 -21.37
N ILE A 184 -9.63 -17.45 -21.10
CA ILE A 184 -9.14 -18.51 -21.99
C ILE A 184 -10.24 -19.55 -22.25
N GLN A 185 -10.90 -20.05 -21.21
CA GLN A 185 -11.99 -21.03 -21.36
C GLN A 185 -13.14 -20.49 -22.24
N TRP A 186 -13.50 -19.23 -22.05
CA TRP A 186 -14.55 -18.56 -22.83
C TRP A 186 -14.14 -18.41 -24.30
N HIS A 187 -12.94 -17.91 -24.56
CA HIS A 187 -12.40 -17.76 -25.92
C HIS A 187 -12.25 -19.09 -26.66
N MET A 188 -12.04 -20.21 -25.94
CA MET A 188 -11.98 -21.54 -26.53
C MET A 188 -13.37 -22.14 -26.84
N ASN A 189 -14.43 -21.75 -26.12
CA ASN A 189 -15.74 -22.43 -26.15
C ASN A 189 -16.89 -21.52 -26.62
N LEU A 190 -16.61 -20.65 -27.60
CA LEU A 190 -17.45 -19.59 -28.20
C LEU A 190 -18.96 -19.90 -28.43
N ALA A 191 -19.39 -21.15 -28.36
CA ALA A 191 -20.77 -21.57 -28.60
C ALA A 191 -21.65 -21.71 -27.33
N ASN A 192 -21.08 -21.82 -26.11
CA ASN A 192 -21.87 -22.21 -24.92
C ASN A 192 -21.43 -21.56 -23.58
N SER A 193 -20.57 -20.53 -23.57
CA SER A 193 -20.13 -19.89 -22.34
C SER A 193 -20.59 -18.44 -22.24
N ASP A 194 -21.14 -18.07 -21.08
CA ASP A 194 -21.43 -16.67 -20.72
C ASP A 194 -20.15 -15.84 -20.78
N ASP A 195 -20.26 -14.61 -21.28
CA ASP A 195 -19.20 -13.60 -21.29
C ASP A 195 -18.53 -13.51 -19.89
N PRO A 196 -17.19 -13.63 -19.78
CA PRO A 196 -16.48 -13.54 -18.52
C PRO A 196 -16.52 -12.09 -18.03
N ASN A 197 -17.61 -11.73 -17.35
CA ASN A 197 -17.71 -10.44 -16.68
C ASN A 197 -16.55 -10.25 -15.71
N LEU A 198 -15.95 -9.05 -15.76
CA LEU A 198 -14.88 -8.65 -14.87
C LEU A 198 -15.35 -8.79 -13.41
N TYR A 199 -14.57 -9.47 -12.59
CA TYR A 199 -14.92 -9.68 -11.18
C TYR A 199 -14.98 -8.38 -10.41
N PHE A 200 -15.87 -8.34 -9.40
CA PHE A 200 -15.93 -7.30 -8.37
C PHE A 200 -14.55 -6.97 -7.75
N ASN A 201 -13.64 -7.93 -7.72
CA ASN A 201 -12.26 -7.76 -7.26
C ASN A 201 -11.45 -6.68 -8.03
N PHE A 202 -11.93 -6.24 -9.19
CA PHE A 202 -11.34 -5.15 -9.98
C PHE A 202 -12.08 -3.80 -9.80
N GLU A 203 -13.07 -3.74 -8.90
CA GLU A 203 -13.86 -2.54 -8.61
C GLU A 203 -13.37 -1.79 -7.37
N VAL A 204 -12.99 -2.53 -6.32
CA VAL A 204 -12.42 -1.97 -5.09
C VAL A 204 -11.07 -2.61 -4.84
N PHE A 205 -10.04 -1.79 -4.60
CA PHE A 205 -8.76 -2.31 -4.16
C PHE A 205 -8.93 -2.97 -2.79
N THR A 206 -8.62 -4.26 -2.69
CA THR A 206 -8.70 -5.01 -1.42
C THR A 206 -7.42 -5.82 -1.20
N HIS A 207 -6.78 -5.60 -0.06
CA HIS A 207 -5.62 -6.37 0.35
C HIS A 207 -5.70 -6.73 1.83
N VAL A 208 -5.49 -8.02 2.13
CA VAL A 208 -5.49 -8.55 3.50
C VAL A 208 -4.14 -9.20 3.77
N THR A 209 -3.54 -8.85 4.89
CA THR A 209 -2.29 -9.43 5.38
C THR A 209 -2.30 -9.53 6.90
N GLN A 210 -1.27 -10.15 7.48
CA GLN A 210 -1.09 -10.23 8.92
C GLN A 210 0.29 -9.71 9.30
N PHE A 211 0.33 -8.79 10.26
CA PHE A 211 1.57 -8.20 10.75
C PHE A 211 1.61 -8.20 12.27
N PHE A 212 2.65 -8.82 12.84
CA PHE A 212 2.81 -9.01 14.30
C PHE A 212 1.56 -9.56 15.02
N GLY A 213 0.84 -10.47 14.38
CA GLY A 213 -0.38 -11.09 14.93
C GLY A 213 -1.67 -10.31 14.65
N PHE A 214 -1.59 -9.07 14.16
CA PHE A 214 -2.77 -8.29 13.78
C PHE A 214 -3.13 -8.53 12.32
N ARG A 215 -4.42 -8.77 12.06
CA ARG A 215 -4.99 -8.70 10.71
C ARG A 215 -4.92 -7.25 10.23
N VAL A 216 -4.50 -7.03 8.99
CA VAL A 216 -4.41 -5.73 8.34
C VAL A 216 -5.17 -5.81 7.03
N ILE A 217 -6.19 -4.96 6.88
CA ILE A 217 -7.03 -4.86 5.69
C ILE A 217 -6.90 -3.44 5.13
N LEU A 218 -6.64 -3.36 3.83
CA LEU A 218 -6.53 -2.14 3.07
C LEU A 218 -7.66 -2.15 2.04
N LEU A 219 -8.56 -1.16 2.07
CA LEU A 219 -9.69 -1.06 1.15
C LEU A 219 -9.68 0.26 0.38
N GLY A 220 -10.03 0.19 -0.89
CA GLY A 220 -10.14 1.33 -1.79
C GLY A 220 -8.84 2.15 -1.85
N LEU A 221 -9.00 3.47 -1.87
CA LEU A 221 -7.91 4.45 -1.83
C LEU A 221 -7.40 4.62 -0.39
N TYR A 222 -6.97 3.51 0.24
CA TYR A 222 -6.63 3.38 1.66
C TYR A 222 -5.57 4.38 2.17
N ASP A 223 -4.74 4.89 1.26
CA ASP A 223 -3.72 5.89 1.54
C ASP A 223 -3.90 7.17 0.71
N GLY A 224 -5.12 7.38 0.20
CA GLY A 224 -5.47 8.52 -0.63
C GLY A 224 -4.86 8.48 -2.03
N GLN A 225 -4.54 7.28 -2.52
CA GLN A 225 -4.11 7.08 -3.90
C GLN A 225 -5.12 7.75 -4.85
N LYS A 226 -4.65 8.43 -5.90
CA LYS A 226 -5.52 9.12 -6.87
C LYS A 226 -6.42 10.23 -6.30
N ILE A 227 -6.35 10.57 -5.01
CA ILE A 227 -7.11 11.67 -4.42
C ILE A 227 -6.26 12.95 -4.49
N ASP A 228 -6.80 14.02 -5.07
CA ASP A 228 -6.16 15.33 -4.98
C ASP A 228 -6.12 15.84 -3.52
N ASN A 229 -5.22 16.79 -3.23
CA ASN A 229 -5.00 17.30 -1.88
C ASN A 229 -6.13 18.22 -1.35
N ASP A 230 -7.27 18.33 -2.03
CA ASP A 230 -8.36 19.23 -1.65
C ASP A 230 -9.55 18.48 -1.03
N ASN A 231 -10.11 19.08 0.03
CA ASN A 231 -11.40 18.73 0.64
C ASN A 231 -11.59 17.25 1.06
N TYR A 232 -10.51 16.56 1.43
CA TYR A 232 -10.60 15.25 2.07
C TYR A 232 -10.59 15.37 3.60
N LYS A 233 -11.09 14.32 4.26
CA LYS A 233 -11.15 14.20 5.72
C LYS A 233 -10.68 12.82 6.15
N ILE A 234 -9.75 12.77 7.10
CA ILE A 234 -9.30 11.53 7.71
C ILE A 234 -9.90 11.39 9.11
N LEU A 235 -10.53 10.24 9.36
CA LEU A 235 -11.01 9.82 10.67
C LEU A 235 -10.15 8.66 11.16
N CYS A 236 -9.62 8.76 12.39
CA CYS A 236 -8.84 7.71 13.00
C CYS A 236 -9.40 7.31 14.37
N ARG A 237 -9.55 6.01 14.60
CA ARG A 237 -9.89 5.40 15.90
C ARG A 237 -8.82 4.38 16.27
N VAL A 238 -8.36 4.42 17.52
CA VAL A 238 -7.36 3.50 18.06
C VAL A 238 -7.89 2.89 19.34
N ILE A 239 -7.93 1.56 19.40
CA ILE A 239 -8.12 0.80 20.63
C ILE A 239 -6.77 0.17 20.97
N PRO A 240 -6.06 0.67 22.01
CA PRO A 240 -4.69 0.26 22.28
C PRO A 240 -4.53 -1.26 22.40
N ARG A 241 -3.57 -1.81 21.63
CA ARG A 241 -3.24 -3.26 21.56
C ARG A 241 -4.33 -4.15 20.95
N GLU A 242 -5.38 -3.57 20.39
CA GLU A 242 -6.52 -4.30 19.87
C GLU A 242 -6.76 -3.94 18.41
N SER A 243 -7.07 -2.68 18.11
CA SER A 243 -7.45 -2.28 16.76
C SER A 243 -7.07 -0.85 16.40
N TYR A 244 -6.97 -0.61 15.10
CA TYR A 244 -6.81 0.72 14.50
C TYR A 244 -7.66 0.80 13.24
N THR A 245 -8.45 1.87 13.13
CA THR A 245 -9.30 2.16 11.97
C THR A 245 -8.98 3.55 11.45
N LYS A 246 -8.59 3.64 10.17
CA LYS A 246 -8.43 4.89 9.41
C LYS A 246 -9.46 4.91 8.30
N VAL A 247 -10.22 5.98 8.18
CA VAL A 247 -11.16 6.20 7.06
C VAL A 247 -10.83 7.50 6.36
N ILE A 248 -10.83 7.46 5.02
CA ILE A 248 -10.66 8.63 4.17
C ILE A 248 -12.01 8.96 3.53
N LEU A 249 -12.54 10.13 3.87
CA LEU A 249 -13.77 10.68 3.32
C LEU A 249 -13.45 11.82 2.34
N LYS A 250 -14.19 11.90 1.25
CA LYS A 250 -14.15 13.06 0.35
C LYS A 250 -15.55 13.34 -0.19
N ASN A 251 -15.99 14.59 -0.11
CA ASN A 251 -17.34 15.02 -0.51
C ASN A 251 -18.43 14.15 0.14
N GLY A 252 -18.30 13.88 1.44
CA GLY A 252 -19.25 13.05 2.18
C GLY A 252 -19.16 11.54 1.93
N ARG A 253 -18.33 11.06 1.00
CA ARG A 253 -18.28 9.63 0.62
C ARG A 253 -16.97 8.97 1.03
N MET A 254 -17.00 7.68 1.38
CA MET A 254 -15.80 6.92 1.71
C MET A 254 -15.00 6.59 0.46
N LYS A 255 -13.69 6.86 0.51
CA LYS A 255 -12.76 6.62 -0.60
C LYS A 255 -11.81 5.46 -0.34
N GLY A 256 -11.46 5.24 0.92
CA GLY A 256 -10.64 4.11 1.34
C GLY A 256 -10.48 4.04 2.84
N CYS A 257 -9.99 2.91 3.34
CA CYS A 257 -9.77 2.70 4.75
C CYS A 257 -8.59 1.74 5.04
N ILE A 258 -8.05 1.85 6.24
CA ILE A 258 -7.10 0.90 6.82
C ILE A 258 -7.74 0.35 8.09
N LEU A 259 -7.87 -0.97 8.16
CA LEU A 259 -8.38 -1.70 9.32
C LEU A 259 -7.27 -2.59 9.85
N ILE A 260 -6.90 -2.44 11.11
CA ILE A 260 -5.90 -3.27 11.79
C ILE A 260 -6.55 -3.85 13.03
N GLY A 261 -6.31 -5.13 13.28
CA GLY A 261 -6.95 -5.88 14.36
C GLY A 261 -8.29 -6.45 13.93
N ASP A 262 -9.13 -6.74 14.92
CA ASP A 262 -10.47 -7.24 14.69
C ASP A 262 -11.49 -6.13 14.95
N ASN A 263 -12.25 -5.77 13.92
CA ASN A 263 -13.22 -4.69 14.01
C ASN A 263 -14.55 -4.99 13.31
N ASN A 264 -14.67 -6.10 12.58
CA ASN A 264 -15.85 -6.50 11.80
C ASN A 264 -16.35 -5.47 10.78
N LEU A 265 -15.59 -4.41 10.49
CA LEU A 265 -16.03 -3.31 9.61
C LEU A 265 -15.70 -3.55 8.14
N GLU A 266 -15.01 -4.64 7.81
CA GLU A 266 -14.47 -4.89 6.46
C GLU A 266 -15.54 -4.90 5.37
N GLU A 267 -16.62 -5.67 5.54
CA GLU A 267 -17.69 -5.81 4.55
C GLU A 267 -18.47 -4.52 4.40
N THR A 268 -18.86 -3.91 5.52
CA THR A 268 -19.57 -2.64 5.57
C THR A 268 -18.76 -1.53 4.89
N PHE A 269 -17.47 -1.43 5.16
CA PHE A 269 -16.65 -0.37 4.57
C PHE A 269 -16.36 -0.62 3.10
N GLU A 270 -16.18 -1.88 2.68
CA GLU A 270 -16.08 -2.23 1.26
C GLU A 270 -17.38 -1.85 0.51
N PHE A 271 -18.54 -2.16 1.10
CA PHE A 271 -19.86 -1.79 0.55
C PHE A 271 -20.03 -0.28 0.45
N LEU A 272 -19.65 0.49 1.48
CA LEU A 272 -19.70 1.94 1.48
C LEU A 272 -18.80 2.57 0.42
N ILE A 273 -17.60 2.01 0.21
CA ILE A 273 -16.66 2.43 -0.84
C ILE A 273 -17.22 2.06 -2.21
N TYR A 274 -17.76 0.86 -2.38
CA TYR A 274 -18.26 0.42 -3.69
C TYR A 274 -19.48 1.24 -4.13
N ASN A 275 -20.51 1.31 -3.29
CA ASN A 275 -21.76 2.02 -3.59
C ASN A 275 -21.65 3.53 -3.45
N GLN A 276 -20.51 4.00 -2.96
CA GLN A 276 -20.24 5.42 -2.77
C GLN A 276 -21.33 6.08 -1.93
N ILE A 277 -21.79 5.48 -0.84
CA ILE A 277 -22.89 6.03 -0.03
C ILE A 277 -22.52 7.40 0.55
N ASP A 278 -23.50 8.32 0.63
CA ASP A 278 -23.33 9.63 1.27
C ASP A 278 -23.37 9.48 2.80
N LEU A 279 -22.23 9.75 3.44
CA LEU A 279 -22.01 9.66 4.87
C LEU A 279 -21.99 11.04 5.55
N THR A 280 -22.39 12.10 4.86
CA THR A 280 -22.39 13.48 5.39
C THR A 280 -23.13 13.58 6.72
N ARG A 281 -24.25 12.83 6.87
CA ARG A 281 -25.04 12.78 8.11
C ARG A 281 -24.25 12.31 9.34
N PHE A 282 -23.24 11.46 9.14
CA PHE A 282 -22.43 10.93 10.24
C PHE A 282 -21.26 11.84 10.59
N GLY A 283 -20.73 12.60 9.62
CA GLY A 283 -19.75 13.65 9.88
C GLY A 283 -18.48 13.15 10.60
N ASP A 284 -18.22 13.65 11.81
CA ASP A 284 -17.10 13.24 12.68
C ASP A 284 -17.40 11.98 13.51
N HIS A 285 -18.67 11.57 13.56
CA HIS A 285 -19.18 10.51 14.42
C HIS A 285 -19.18 9.13 13.76
N LEU A 286 -18.75 9.01 12.50
CA LEU A 286 -18.78 7.74 11.75
C LEU A 286 -18.07 6.58 12.46
N LEU A 287 -17.09 6.85 13.32
CA LEU A 287 -16.34 5.84 14.07
C LEU A 287 -16.71 5.83 15.57
N ASP A 288 -17.89 6.33 15.94
CA ASP A 288 -18.34 6.36 17.34
C ASP A 288 -18.91 5.01 17.81
N ASP A 289 -18.62 4.64 19.07
CA ASP A 289 -18.97 3.33 19.65
C ASP A 289 -20.48 3.05 19.72
N HIS A 290 -21.33 4.08 19.58
CA HIS A 290 -22.79 3.98 19.62
C HIS A 290 -23.43 3.96 18.23
N LEU A 291 -22.63 4.13 17.17
CA LEU A 291 -23.08 4.03 15.80
C LEU A 291 -22.68 2.65 15.30
N ASP A 292 -23.63 1.72 15.30
CA ASP A 292 -23.48 0.51 14.53
C ASP A 292 -23.73 0.87 13.07
N VAL A 293 -22.67 0.93 12.27
CA VAL A 293 -22.77 1.36 10.88
C VAL A 293 -23.45 0.26 10.05
N GLU A 294 -23.41 -1.01 10.50
CA GLU A 294 -24.07 -2.15 9.84
C GLU A 294 -25.60 -2.01 9.87
N ASP A 295 -26.16 -1.65 11.03
CA ASP A 295 -27.61 -1.48 11.24
C ASP A 295 -28.29 -0.48 10.29
N PHE A 296 -27.54 0.41 9.64
CA PHE A 296 -28.09 1.40 8.71
C PHE A 296 -28.22 0.94 7.27
N PHE A 297 -27.66 -0.22 6.93
CA PHE A 297 -27.56 -0.71 5.55
C PHE A 297 -28.10 -2.13 5.33
N ASP A 298 -28.61 -2.78 6.39
CA ASP A 298 -29.53 -3.92 6.31
C ASP A 298 -30.95 -3.49 5.86
#